data_AF-A0AA41YXP7-F1
#
_entry.id   AF-A0AA41YXP7-F1
#
_cell.length_a   1.000
_cell.length_b   1.000
_cell.length_c   1.000
_cell.angle_alpha   90.00
_cell.angle_beta   90.00
_cell.angle_gamma   90.00
#
_symmetry.space_group_name_H-M   'P 1'
#
loop_
_entity.id
_entity.type
_entity.pdbx_description
1 polymer ?
#
loop_
_entity_poly.entity_id
_entity_poly.type
_entity_poly.pdbx_seq_one_letter_code
_entity_poly.pdbx_strand_id
1 'polypeptide(L)'
;MPARAAAASDREIDERSFAGATIHIGSAGLPNQFLIRIRFEGGEASFDVLELQGSDGTLAYLTLPPAHKGEMKWIADTDAPDVGEALALLRDPRASGTFRRREDFD
;
A
#
# COMPACT_ATOMS: atom_id res chain seq x y z
N MET A 1 -6.58 31.75 12.98
CA MET A 1 -6.06 30.53 13.62
C MET A 1 -5.07 29.87 12.66
N PRO A 2 -3.77 30.19 12.64
CA PRO A 2 -2.81 29.49 11.80
C PRO A 2 -1.97 28.47 12.58
N ALA A 3 -1.48 27.48 11.84
CA ALA A 3 -0.41 26.53 12.16
C ALA A 3 -0.75 25.35 13.08
N ARG A 4 -1.04 24.21 12.45
CA ARG A 4 -0.56 22.91 12.95
C ARG A 4 0.23 22.21 11.85
N ALA A 5 1.54 22.44 11.93
CA ALA A 5 2.65 21.62 11.49
C ALA A 5 2.41 20.61 10.35
N ALA A 6 2.79 21.01 9.14
CA ALA A 6 3.47 20.10 8.23
C ALA A 6 4.91 19.92 8.76
N ALA A 7 5.13 18.88 9.54
CA ALA A 7 6.48 18.43 9.90
C ALA A 7 6.85 17.31 8.92
N ALA A 8 7.10 17.69 7.66
CA ALA A 8 7.64 16.78 6.67
C ALA A 8 9.11 16.52 7.01
N SER A 9 9.36 15.44 7.74
CA SER A 9 10.70 14.99 8.09
C SER A 9 11.12 13.95 7.07
N ASP A 10 11.79 14.38 5.99
CA ASP A 10 12.83 13.79 5.11
C ASP A 10 13.13 12.25 5.14
N ARG A 11 12.17 11.43 5.56
CA ARG A 11 12.18 9.96 5.74
C ARG A 11 10.76 9.38 5.83
N GLU A 12 9.70 10.13 5.54
CA GLU A 12 8.29 9.69 5.59
C GLU A 12 8.11 8.47 4.65
N ILE A 13 7.87 7.23 5.11
CA ILE A 13 6.77 6.73 5.95
C ILE A 13 5.44 7.29 5.49
N ASP A 14 5.07 6.95 4.25
CA ASP A 14 3.75 7.22 3.71
C ASP A 14 2.77 6.24 4.37
N GLU A 15 1.87 6.75 5.21
CA GLU A 15 0.80 5.97 5.83
C GLU A 15 -0.52 6.37 5.18
N ARG A 16 -1.22 5.39 4.63
CA ARG A 16 -2.51 5.59 3.97
C ARG A 16 -3.53 4.57 4.40
N SER A 17 -4.68 5.08 4.80
CA SER A 17 -5.87 4.28 5.05
C SER A 17 -6.63 4.06 3.75
N PHE A 18 -6.89 2.80 3.47
CA PHE A 18 -7.78 2.31 2.42
C PHE A 18 -9.00 1.66 3.07
N ALA A 19 -10.04 1.40 2.29
CA ALA A 19 -11.23 0.75 2.82
C ALA A 19 -10.88 -0.65 3.38
N GLY A 20 -10.93 -0.80 4.71
CA GLY A 20 -10.67 -2.07 5.40
C GLY A 20 -9.21 -2.34 5.78
N ALA A 21 -8.26 -1.47 5.44
CA ALA A 21 -6.87 -1.62 5.89
C ALA A 21 -6.07 -0.30 5.87
N THR A 22 -5.01 -0.24 6.67
CA THR A 22 -4.01 0.83 6.61
C THR A 22 -2.70 0.29 6.06
N ILE A 23 -2.13 0.97 5.07
CA ILE A 23 -0.86 0.67 4.41
C ILE A 23 0.19 1.66 4.91
N HIS A 24 1.34 1.16 5.34
CA HIS A 24 2.50 1.95 5.68
C HIS A 24 3.66 1.59 4.74
N ILE A 25 4.28 2.60 4.14
CA ILE A 25 5.37 2.44 3.17
C ILE A 25 6.63 3.07 3.77
N GLY A 26 7.53 2.22 4.26
CA GLY A 26 8.83 2.63 4.77
C GLY A 26 9.95 2.32 3.78
N SER A 27 11.14 2.90 3.99
CA SER A 27 12.35 2.44 3.33
C SER A 27 12.81 1.11 3.93
N ALA A 28 13.21 0.15 3.10
CA ALA A 28 13.76 -1.13 3.55
C ALA A 28 15.27 -1.06 3.88
N GLY A 29 15.90 0.12 3.76
CA GLY A 29 17.32 0.33 4.01
C GLY A 29 18.23 0.06 2.80
N LEU A 30 17.72 -0.58 1.75
CA LEU A 30 18.39 -0.70 0.45
C LEU A 30 17.84 0.33 -0.54
N PRO A 31 18.67 0.85 -1.47
CA PRO A 31 18.16 1.65 -2.57
C PRO A 31 17.17 0.82 -3.38
N ASN A 32 16.09 1.45 -3.84
CA ASN A 32 15.00 0.83 -4.61
C ASN A 32 14.15 -0.20 -3.85
N GLN A 33 14.31 -0.34 -2.53
CA GLN A 33 13.48 -1.26 -1.74
C GLN A 33 12.65 -0.54 -0.69
N PHE A 34 11.38 -0.91 -0.62
CA PHE A 34 10.40 -0.35 0.30
C PHE A 34 9.80 -1.46 1.16
N LEU A 35 9.74 -1.20 2.46
CA LEU A 35 9.00 -2.03 3.39
C LEU A 35 7.53 -1.62 3.33
N ILE A 36 6.69 -2.49 2.80
CA ILE A 36 5.24 -2.29 2.80
C ILE A 36 4.66 -3.09 3.96
N ARG A 37 3.88 -2.42 4.81
CA ARG A 37 3.15 -3.03 5.91
C ARG A 37 1.68 -2.72 5.74
N ILE A 38 0.82 -3.75 5.76
CA ILE A 38 -0.62 -3.55 5.69
C ILE A 38 -1.26 -4.15 6.93
N ARG A 39 -2.12 -3.36 7.57
CA ARG A 39 -2.87 -3.74 8.76
C ARG A 39 -4.36 -3.68 8.45
N PHE A 40 -5.02 -4.83 8.50
CA PHE A 40 -6.45 -4.94 8.23
C PHE A 40 -7.26 -4.59 9.49
N GLU A 41 -8.34 -3.84 9.31
CA GLU A 41 -9.17 -3.37 10.43
C GLU A 41 -10.04 -4.47 11.06
N GLY A 42 -10.09 -5.67 10.46
CA GLY A 42 -10.89 -6.81 10.91
C GLY A 42 -10.10 -8.00 11.50
N GLY A 43 -8.76 -7.93 11.57
CA GLY A 43 -7.90 -8.97 12.18
C GLY A 43 -7.79 -10.31 11.43
N GLU A 44 -8.75 -10.65 10.57
CA GLU A 44 -8.78 -11.89 9.80
C GLU A 44 -9.11 -11.57 8.34
N ALA A 45 -8.08 -11.24 7.57
CA ALA A 45 -8.27 -10.83 6.19
C ALA A 45 -7.25 -11.53 5.29
N SER A 46 -7.72 -12.55 4.58
CA SER A 46 -6.96 -13.30 3.57
C SER A 46 -7.05 -12.59 2.23
N PHE A 47 -6.58 -11.36 2.14
CA PHE A 47 -6.53 -10.64 0.87
C PHE A 47 -5.21 -10.96 0.17
N ASP A 48 -5.31 -11.39 -1.08
CA ASP A 48 -4.16 -11.78 -1.91
C ASP A 48 -3.81 -10.70 -2.94
N VAL A 49 -4.74 -9.77 -3.21
CA VAL A 49 -4.58 -8.75 -4.23
C VAL A 49 -5.06 -7.41 -3.70
N LEU A 50 -4.26 -6.37 -3.93
CA LEU A 50 -4.65 -4.99 -3.78
C LEU A 50 -4.82 -4.38 -5.17
N GLU A 51 -6.04 -4.02 -5.50
CA GLU A 51 -6.36 -3.25 -6.70
C GLU A 51 -6.26 -1.76 -6.34
N LEU A 52 -5.43 -1.03 -7.07
CA LEU A 52 -5.25 0.41 -6.94
C LEU A 52 -5.78 1.10 -8.18
N GLN A 53 -6.62 2.09 -7.99
CA GLN A 53 -7.18 2.91 -9.06
C GLN A 53 -6.77 4.36 -8.86
N GLY A 54 -5.96 4.87 -9.81
CA GLY A 54 -5.63 6.29 -9.90
C GLY A 54 -6.80 7.12 -10.39
N SER A 55 -6.79 8.41 -10.07
CA SER A 55 -7.84 9.35 -10.52
C SER A 55 -7.89 9.56 -12.04
N ASP A 56 -6.83 9.18 -12.76
CA ASP A 56 -6.76 9.21 -14.24
C ASP A 56 -7.40 7.97 -14.89
N GLY A 57 -7.83 6.98 -14.09
CA GLY A 57 -8.34 5.70 -14.57
C GLY A 57 -7.28 4.61 -14.70
N THR A 58 -6.01 4.90 -14.37
CA THR A 58 -4.95 3.90 -14.24
C THR A 58 -5.30 2.85 -13.19
N LEU A 59 -5.14 1.58 -13.53
CA LEU A 59 -5.36 0.45 -12.62
C LEU A 59 -4.04 -0.30 -12.44
N ALA A 60 -3.61 -0.47 -11.20
CA ALA A 60 -2.49 -1.34 -10.86
C ALA A 60 -2.93 -2.43 -9.90
N TYR A 61 -2.37 -3.61 -10.09
CA TYR A 61 -2.66 -4.78 -9.27
C TYR A 61 -1.40 -5.18 -8.52
N LEU A 62 -1.47 -5.12 -7.19
CA LEU A 62 -0.37 -5.54 -6.33
C LEU A 62 -0.72 -6.87 -5.69
N THR A 63 0.05 -7.90 -6.02
CA THR A 63 -0.08 -9.20 -5.36
C THR A 63 0.50 -9.10 -3.96
N LEU A 64 -0.32 -9.42 -2.97
CA LEU A 64 0.03 -9.36 -1.57
C LEU A 64 0.48 -10.75 -1.08
N PRO A 65 1.51 -10.83 -0.23
CA PRO A 65 1.84 -12.06 0.46
C PRO A 65 0.76 -12.41 1.49
N PRO A 66 0.67 -13.67 1.93
CA PRO A 66 -0.34 -14.07 2.91
C PRO A 66 -0.24 -13.24 4.19
N ALA A 67 -1.38 -12.71 4.65
CA ALA A 67 -1.48 -12.00 5.91
C ALA A 67 -1.38 -12.97 7.09
N HIS A 68 -0.68 -12.57 8.15
CA HIS A 68 -0.61 -13.33 9.39
C HIS A 68 -1.19 -12.48 10.53
N LYS A 69 -2.31 -12.95 11.11
CA LYS A 69 -3.04 -12.24 12.20
C LYS A 69 -3.49 -10.81 11.83
N GLY A 70 -3.94 -10.61 10.60
CA GLY A 70 -4.44 -9.32 10.13
C GLY A 70 -3.36 -8.26 9.87
N GLU A 71 -2.09 -8.66 9.88
CA GLU A 71 -0.97 -7.83 9.44
C GLU A 71 -0.16 -8.58 8.37
N MET A 72 0.28 -7.87 7.35
CA MET A 72 1.25 -8.36 6.37
C MET A 72 2.42 -7.38 6.27
N LYS A 73 3.61 -7.92 6.05
CA LYS A 73 4.84 -7.15 5.86
C LYS A 73 5.67 -7.82 4.81
N TRP A 74 6.13 -7.05 3.84
CA TRP A 74 7.11 -7.52 2.88
C TRP A 74 7.95 -6.37 2.35
N ILE A 75 9.05 -6.75 1.73
CA ILE A 75 9.93 -5.82 1.04
C ILE A 75 9.56 -5.89 -0.44
N ALA A 76 9.15 -4.76 -0.99
CA ALA A 76 8.84 -4.59 -2.39
C ALA A 76 9.99 -3.85 -3.07
N ASP A 77 10.34 -4.28 -4.28
CA ASP A 77 11.43 -3.72 -5.06
C ASP A 77 10.87 -2.84 -6.18
N THR A 78 11.27 -1.57 -6.27
CA THR A 78 10.77 -0.64 -7.29
C THR A 78 11.29 -0.92 -8.69
N ASP A 79 12.35 -1.72 -8.83
CA ASP A 79 12.80 -2.15 -10.16
C ASP A 79 11.82 -3.14 -10.80
N ALA A 80 10.90 -3.73 -10.01
CA ALA A 80 9.79 -4.50 -10.56
C ALA A 80 8.70 -3.56 -11.12
N PRO A 81 8.32 -3.67 -12.41
CA PRO A 81 7.41 -2.71 -13.06
C PRO A 81 6.03 -2.66 -12.39
N ASP A 82 5.47 -3.80 -12.00
CA ASP A 82 4.17 -3.89 -11.31
C ASP A 82 4.20 -3.19 -9.94
N VAL A 83 5.33 -3.27 -9.25
CA VAL A 83 5.53 -2.67 -7.92
C VAL A 83 5.75 -1.17 -8.04
N GLY A 84 6.50 -0.72 -9.05
CA GLY A 84 6.75 0.70 -9.30
C GLY A 84 5.46 1.46 -9.56
N GLU A 85 4.58 0.94 -10.42
CA GLU A 85 3.29 1.57 -10.73
C GLU A 85 2.33 1.53 -9.53
N ALA A 86 2.22 0.39 -8.85
CA ALA A 86 1.42 0.28 -7.63
C ALA A 86 1.92 1.23 -6.53
N LEU A 87 3.24 1.38 -6.35
CA LEU A 87 3.82 2.32 -5.39
C LEU A 87 3.55 3.77 -5.77
N ALA A 88 3.58 4.11 -7.07
CA ALA A 88 3.21 5.44 -7.54
C ALA A 88 1.75 5.76 -7.20
N LEU A 89 0.83 4.81 -7.43
CA LEU A 89 -0.57 4.96 -7.05
C LEU A 89 -0.77 4.98 -5.53
N LEU A 90 -0.05 4.15 -4.78
CA LEU A 90 -0.10 4.18 -3.33
C LEU A 90 0.31 5.54 -2.78
N ARG A 91 1.31 6.20 -3.38
CA ARG A 91 1.73 7.56 -3.01
C ARG A 91 0.79 8.66 -3.51
N ASP A 92 -0.09 8.37 -4.45
CA ASP A 92 -1.07 9.35 -4.94
C ASP A 92 -2.24 9.43 -3.96
N PRO A 93 -2.45 10.57 -3.25
CA PRO A 93 -3.53 10.74 -2.29
C PRO A 93 -4.93 10.63 -2.92
N ARG A 94 -5.05 10.78 -4.25
CA ARG A 94 -6.30 10.65 -4.99
C ARG A 94 -6.57 9.22 -5.44
N ALA A 95 -5.57 8.35 -5.40
CA ALA A 95 -5.78 6.96 -5.73
C ALA A 95 -6.63 6.29 -4.64
N SER A 96 -7.55 5.45 -5.09
CA SER A 96 -8.34 4.57 -4.23
C SER A 96 -7.79 3.15 -4.34
N GLY A 97 -8.04 2.34 -3.33
CA GLY A 97 -7.55 0.97 -3.28
C GLY A 97 -8.58 0.06 -2.65
N THR A 98 -8.76 -1.11 -3.27
CA THR A 98 -9.69 -2.14 -2.82
C THR A 98 -8.93 -3.44 -2.63
N PHE A 99 -9.08 -4.04 -1.45
CA PHE A 99 -8.52 -5.36 -1.18
C PHE A 99 -9.45 -6.44 -1.71
N ARG A 100 -8.89 -7.35 -2.52
CA ARG A 100 -9.60 -8.47 -3.14
C ARG A 100 -8.98 -9.78 -2.72
N ARG A 101 -9.82 -10.81 -2.64
CA ARG A 101 -9.40 -12.20 -2.45
C ARG A 101 -9.22 -12.83 -3.82
N ARG A 102 -8.27 -13.74 -3.98
CA ARG A 102 -8.10 -14.46 -5.25
C ARG A 102 -9.36 -15.25 -5.65
N GLU A 103 -10.16 -15.66 -4.66
CA GLU A 103 -11.44 -16.36 -4.82
C GLU A 103 -12.55 -15.50 -5.47
N ASP A 104 -12.38 -14.17 -5.59
CA ASP A 104 -13.38 -13.27 -6.18
C ASP A 104 -13.31 -13.23 -7.72
N PHE A 105 -12.34 -13.92 -8.31
CA PHE A 105 -12.06 -13.97 -9.76
C PHE A 105 -12.40 -15.31 -10.42
N ASP A 106 -13.01 -16.26 -9.70
CA ASP A 106 -13.40 -17.60 -10.20
C ASP A 106 -14.89 -17.69 -10.57
#